data_AF-A0A7C5MUV0-F1
#
_entry.id   AF-A0A7C5MUV0-F1
#
_cell.length_a   1.000
_cell.length_b   1.000
_cell.length_c   1.000
_cell.angle_alpha   90.00
_cell.angle_beta   90.00
_cell.angle_gamma   90.00
#
_symmetry.space_group_name_H-M   'P 1'
#
loop_
_entity.id
_entity.type
_entity.pdbx_description
1 polymer ?
#
loop_
_entity_poly.entity_id
_entity_poly.type
_entity_poly.pdbx_seq_one_letter_code
_entity_poly.pdbx_strand_id
1 'polypeptide(L)'
;MKGITTPEIIGIILAVIAVVVALYIMWVKGWIPFLGPVDESTCKTNLIKACSGEIKWENVDKLCSKYFSGSQKSNLESCLDNPVANQAACDDFCATLY
;
A
#
# COMPACT_ATOMS: atom_id res chain seq x y z
N MET A 1 9.30 -47.51 6.93
CA MET A 1 9.27 -46.06 6.67
C MET A 1 9.82 -45.88 5.26
N LYS A 2 9.02 -45.41 4.29
CA LYS A 2 9.52 -45.16 2.93
C LYS A 2 10.51 -44.01 3.02
N GLY A 3 11.79 -44.31 2.86
CA GLY A 3 12.85 -43.31 2.86
C GLY A 3 12.65 -42.40 1.66
N ILE A 4 12.47 -41.11 1.92
CA ILE A 4 12.51 -40.08 0.90
C ILE A 4 13.84 -40.24 0.16
N THR A 5 13.75 -40.35 -1.16
CA THR A 5 14.92 -40.50 -2.01
C THR A 5 15.57 -39.14 -2.23
N THR A 6 16.90 -39.09 -2.32
CA THR A 6 17.69 -37.87 -2.61
C THR A 6 17.11 -36.98 -3.73
N PRO A 7 16.60 -37.49 -4.87
CA PRO A 7 15.97 -36.66 -5.89
C PRO A 7 14.67 -35.98 -5.46
N GLU A 8 13.88 -36.59 -4.57
CA GLU A 8 12.65 -35.97 -4.04
C GLU A 8 12.97 -34.76 -3.15
N ILE A 9 14.05 -34.82 -2.37
CA ILE A 9 14.50 -33.69 -1.54
C ILE A 9 14.88 -32.49 -2.41
N ILE A 10 15.65 -32.74 -3.48
CA ILE A 10 16.10 -31.68 -4.40
C ILE A 10 14.90 -31.03 -5.09
N GLY A 11 13.91 -31.83 -5.51
CA GLY A 11 12.66 -31.34 -6.09
C GLY A 11 11.87 -30.44 -5.13
N ILE A 12 11.77 -30.84 -3.86
CA ILE A 12 11.09 -30.04 -2.83
C ILE A 12 11.82 -28.70 -2.60
N ILE A 13 13.16 -28.71 -2.51
CA ILE A 13 13.94 -27.49 -2.27
C ILE A 13 13.75 -26.49 -3.43
N LEU A 14 13.82 -26.96 -4.68
CA LEU A 14 13.61 -26.09 -5.85
C LEU A 14 12.18 -25.53 -5.90
N ALA A 15 11.17 -26.33 -5.54
CA ALA A 15 9.80 -25.86 -5.47
C ALA A 15 9.62 -24.77 -4.40
N VAL A 16 10.22 -24.94 -3.22
CA VAL A 16 10.19 -23.92 -2.15
C VAL A 16 10.86 -22.62 -2.60
N ILE A 17 12.03 -22.70 -3.24
CA ILE A 17 12.73 -21.52 -3.76
C ILE A 17 11.86 -20.80 -4.81
N ALA A 18 11.23 -21.53 -5.72
CA ALA A 18 10.35 -20.95 -6.74
C ALA A 18 9.16 -20.20 -6.11
N VAL A 19 8.55 -20.76 -5.05
CA VAL A 19 7.46 -20.09 -4.32
C VAL A 19 7.96 -18.83 -3.62
N VAL A 20 9.11 -18.87 -2.95
CA VAL A 20 9.70 -17.70 -2.28
C VAL A 20 10.02 -16.59 -3.29
N VAL A 21 10.59 -16.94 -4.44
CA VAL A 21 10.89 -15.98 -5.51
C VAL A 21 9.61 -15.41 -6.11
N ALA A 22 8.58 -16.22 -6.34
CA ALA A 22 7.28 -15.75 -6.81
C ALA A 22 6.64 -14.77 -5.81
N LEU A 23 6.66 -15.10 -4.51
CA LEU A 23 6.18 -14.21 -3.45
C LEU A 23 6.98 -12.91 -3.40
N TYR A 24 8.30 -12.97 -3.53
CA TYR A 24 9.16 -11.79 -3.59
C TYR A 24 8.83 -10.90 -4.79
N ILE A 25 8.62 -11.49 -5.98
CA ILE A 25 8.24 -10.74 -7.18
C ILE A 25 6.85 -10.11 -7.02
N MET A 26 5.89 -10.83 -6.44
CA MET A 26 4.56 -10.29 -6.13
C MET A 26 4.64 -9.13 -5.12
N TRP A 27 5.59 -9.19 -4.18
CA TRP A 27 5.86 -8.15 -3.21
C TRP A 27 6.45 -6.90 -3.87
N VAL A 28 7.52 -7.05 -4.66
CA VAL A 28 8.19 -5.94 -5.37
C VAL A 28 7.29 -5.30 -6.42
N LYS A 29 6.43 -6.07 -7.10
CA LYS A 29 5.43 -5.54 -8.05
C LYS A 29 4.21 -4.90 -7.36
N GLY A 30 4.16 -4.86 -6.03
CA GLY A 30 3.09 -4.19 -5.30
C GLY A 30 1.72 -4.89 -5.41
N TRP A 31 1.68 -6.17 -5.79
CA TRP A 31 0.42 -6.91 -5.91
C TRP A 31 -0.16 -7.29 -4.54
N ILE A 32 0.64 -7.23 -3.48
CA ILE A 32 0.19 -7.41 -2.08
C ILE A 32 -0.02 -6.01 -1.47
N PRO A 33 -1.26 -5.49 -1.40
CA PRO A 33 -1.55 -4.14 -0.90
C PRO A 33 -1.24 -3.96 0.59
N PHE A 34 -0.95 -5.04 1.33
CA PHE A 34 -0.76 -5.03 2.78
C PHE A 34 0.66 -4.68 3.25
N LEU A 35 1.68 -4.68 2.40
CA LEU A 35 3.10 -4.61 2.85
C LEU A 35 3.98 -3.62 2.07
N GLY A 36 3.40 -2.56 1.50
CA GLY A 36 4.21 -1.46 0.95
C GLY A 36 4.98 -0.71 2.06
N PRO A 37 6.18 -0.15 1.77
CA PRO A 37 7.11 0.49 2.73
C PRO A 37 6.63 1.83 3.29
N VAL A 38 5.38 2.20 3.03
CA VAL A 38 4.83 3.48 3.42
C VAL A 38 4.27 3.30 4.82
N ASP A 39 5.00 3.70 5.86
CA ASP A 39 4.49 3.66 7.23
C ASP A 39 3.23 4.53 7.41
N GLU A 40 2.27 4.05 8.20
CA GLU A 40 1.02 4.78 8.51
C GLU A 40 1.31 6.21 9.01
N SER A 41 2.34 6.35 9.85
CA SER A 41 2.77 7.62 10.43
C SER A 41 3.27 8.60 9.37
N THR A 42 4.04 8.13 8.40
CA THR A 42 4.52 8.94 7.27
C THR A 42 3.35 9.37 6.38
N CYS A 43 2.40 8.47 6.12
CA CYS A 43 1.19 8.79 5.39
C CYS A 43 0.37 9.87 6.09
N LYS A 44 0.04 9.69 7.38
CA LYS A 44 -0.68 10.69 8.16
C LYS A 44 0.04 12.03 8.18
N THR A 45 1.37 12.03 8.36
CA THR A 45 2.15 13.27 8.35
C THR A 45 2.09 13.98 6.99
N ASN A 46 2.24 13.25 5.90
CA ASN A 46 2.18 13.83 4.56
C ASN A 46 0.76 14.33 4.23
N LEU A 47 -0.28 13.62 4.68
CA LEU A 47 -1.66 14.05 4.53
C LEU A 47 -1.96 15.33 5.33
N ILE A 48 -1.49 15.42 6.57
CA ILE A 48 -1.60 16.65 7.37
C ILE A 48 -0.88 17.80 6.67
N LYS A 49 0.35 17.57 6.18
CA LYS A 49 1.09 18.57 5.41
C LYS A 49 0.37 18.99 4.12
N ALA A 50 -0.30 18.06 3.45
CA ALA A 50 -1.08 18.36 2.25
C ALA A 50 -2.34 19.18 2.58
N CYS A 51 -3.03 18.83 3.66
CA CYS A 51 -4.16 19.59 4.20
C CYS A 51 -3.77 21.01 4.64
N SER A 52 -2.58 21.17 5.23
CA SER A 52 -2.02 22.48 5.62
C SER A 52 -1.44 23.27 4.43
N GLY A 53 -1.41 22.69 3.23
CA GLY A 53 -0.82 23.32 2.04
C GLY A 53 0.71 23.38 2.03
N GLU A 54 1.39 22.71 2.96
CA GLU A 54 2.86 22.61 2.99
C GLU A 54 3.41 21.76 1.84
N ILE A 55 2.63 20.76 1.39
CA ILE A 55 2.97 19.94 0.22
C ILE A 55 1.76 19.81 -0.72
N LYS A 56 2.02 19.52 -2.00
CA LYS A 56 0.96 19.22 -2.96
C LYS A 56 0.44 17.79 -2.78
N TRP A 57 -0.85 17.58 -3.00
CA TRP A 57 -1.52 16.27 -3.03
C TRP A 57 -0.90 15.28 -4.03
N GLU A 58 -0.35 15.79 -5.12
CA GLU A 58 0.40 15.02 -6.14
C GLU A 58 1.61 14.28 -5.54
N ASN A 59 2.19 14.80 -4.45
CA ASN A 59 3.34 14.23 -3.77
C ASN A 59 2.95 13.27 -2.64
N VAL A 60 1.65 13.08 -2.41
CA VAL A 60 1.14 12.14 -1.41
C VAL A 60 1.04 10.76 -2.05
N ASP A 61 1.53 9.74 -1.35
CA ASP A 61 1.49 8.38 -1.85
C ASP A 61 0.05 7.86 -1.92
N LYS A 62 -0.37 7.35 -3.08
CA LYS A 62 -1.71 6.80 -3.28
C LYS A 62 -2.01 5.61 -2.37
N LEU A 63 -0.96 4.92 -1.92
CA LEU A 63 -1.06 3.81 -0.97
C LEU A 63 -1.51 4.26 0.42
N CYS A 64 -1.50 5.56 0.74
CA CYS A 64 -2.00 6.05 2.03
C CYS A 64 -3.47 5.73 2.26
N SER A 65 -4.27 5.62 1.20
CA SER A 65 -5.69 5.21 1.25
C SER A 65 -5.91 3.87 1.95
N LYS A 66 -4.91 2.97 1.97
CA LYS A 66 -5.00 1.66 2.63
C LYS A 66 -5.11 1.75 4.16
N TYR A 67 -4.66 2.86 4.74
CA TYR A 67 -4.69 3.08 6.19
C TYR A 67 -6.01 3.67 6.69
N PHE A 68 -6.88 4.07 5.78
CA PHE A 68 -8.19 4.62 6.09
C PHE A 68 -9.28 3.62 5.70
N SER A 69 -10.44 3.73 6.33
CA SER A 69 -11.59 2.86 6.08
C SER A 69 -12.88 3.66 6.01
N GLY A 70 -13.90 3.10 5.35
CA GLY A 70 -15.20 3.76 5.19
C GLY A 70 -15.16 5.03 4.34
N SER A 71 -15.89 6.06 4.77
CA SER A 71 -16.00 7.35 4.07
C SER A 71 -14.67 8.07 3.94
N GLN A 72 -13.80 8.00 4.96
CA GLN A 72 -12.46 8.60 4.92
C GLN A 72 -11.61 8.04 3.78
N LYS A 73 -11.69 6.73 3.54
CA LYS A 73 -10.98 6.09 2.42
C LYS A 73 -11.49 6.60 1.08
N SER A 74 -12.81 6.63 0.91
CA SER A 74 -13.42 7.06 -0.35
C SER A 74 -13.09 8.51 -0.68
N ASN A 75 -13.17 9.40 0.31
CA ASN A 75 -12.84 10.82 0.15
C ASN A 75 -11.35 11.01 -0.18
N LEU A 76 -10.48 10.27 0.51
CA LEU A 76 -9.04 10.31 0.25
C LEU A 76 -8.69 9.76 -1.14
N GLU A 77 -9.28 8.65 -1.57
CA GLU A 77 -9.07 8.09 -2.92
C GLU A 77 -9.55 9.07 -3.99
N SER A 78 -10.72 9.70 -3.82
CA SER A 78 -11.20 10.74 -4.72
C SER A 78 -10.27 11.96 -4.77
N CYS A 79 -9.75 12.39 -3.62
CA CYS A 79 -8.80 13.49 -3.55
C CYS A 79 -7.47 13.16 -4.25
N LEU A 80 -6.92 11.95 -4.02
CA LEU A 80 -5.66 11.50 -4.63
C LEU A 80 -5.77 11.19 -6.12
N ASP A 81 -6.98 10.93 -6.63
CA ASP A 81 -7.22 10.71 -8.05
C ASP A 81 -7.13 12.02 -8.83
N ASN A 82 -7.80 13.07 -8.35
CA ASN A 82 -7.76 14.40 -8.94
C ASN A 82 -7.98 15.50 -7.89
N PRO A 83 -6.93 16.01 -7.24
CA PRO A 83 -7.06 16.95 -6.12
C PRO A 83 -7.62 18.31 -6.54
N VAL A 84 -7.51 18.68 -7.81
CA VAL A 84 -8.05 19.94 -8.35
C VAL A 84 -9.55 19.81 -8.64
N ALA A 85 -9.98 18.68 -9.19
CA ALA A 85 -11.41 18.45 -9.48
C ALA A 85 -12.21 18.04 -8.24
N ASN A 86 -11.57 17.33 -7.30
CA ASN A 86 -12.21 16.75 -6.11
C ASN A 86 -11.84 17.50 -4.84
N GLN A 87 -11.71 18.83 -4.92
CA GLN A 87 -11.28 19.67 -3.81
C GLN A 87 -12.20 19.55 -2.59
N ALA A 88 -13.52 19.37 -2.80
CA ALA A 88 -14.47 19.10 -1.73
C ALA A 88 -14.19 17.78 -0.99
N ALA A 89 -13.74 16.73 -1.68
CA ALA A 89 -13.38 15.46 -1.05
C ALA A 89 -12.06 15.58 -0.26
N CYS A 90 -11.11 16.38 -0.77
CA CYS A 90 -9.89 16.72 -0.04
C CYS A 90 -10.22 17.48 1.25
N ASP A 91 -11.09 18.49 1.17
CA ASP A 91 -11.50 19.30 2.32
C ASP A 91 -12.26 18.47 3.37
N ASP A 92 -13.18 17.61 2.95
CA ASP A 92 -13.94 16.72 3.85
C ASP A 92 -13.01 15.71 4.56
N PHE A 93 -12.02 15.18 3.82
CA PHE A 93 -10.99 14.32 4.40
C PHE A 93 -10.09 15.08 5.41
N CYS A 94 -9.67 16.30 5.08
CA CYS A 94 -8.88 17.13 5.98
C CYS A 94 -9.65 17.51 7.24
N ALA A 95 -10.95 17.77 7.12
CA ALA A 95 -11.84 18.05 8.24
C ALA A 95 -12.04 16.84 9.16
N THR A 96 -11.88 15.61 8.66
CA THR A 96 -11.93 14.39 9.47
C THR A 96 -10.59 14.01 10.10
N LEU A 97 -9.50 14.67 9.69
CA LEU A 97 -8.14 14.44 10.17
C LEU A 97 -7.77 15.31 11.38
N TYR A 98 -8.49 16.43 11.56
CA TYR A 98 -8.44 17.35 12.69
C TYR A 98 -9.54 17.07 13.70
#